data_AF-A0A961M0W6-F1
#
_entry.id   AF-A0A961M0W6-F1
#
_cell.length_a   1.000
_cell.length_b   1.000
_cell.length_c   1.000
_cell.angle_alpha   90.00
_cell.angle_beta   90.00
_cell.angle_gamma   90.00
#
_symmetry.space_group_name_H-M   'P 1'
#
loop_
_entity.id
_entity.type
_entity.pdbx_description
1 polymer ?
#
loop_
_entity_poly.entity_id
_entity_poly.type
_entity_poly.pdbx_seq_one_letter_code
_entity_poly.pdbx_strand_id
1 'polypeptide(L)'
;MSTVTFGTGTPDDPWQLKTPPLGSDFLAWRDTGQTPPALVVQVGTTRLSYQLRALEDAAAMLRTRGEWVDLGNADEGKPVAEGSLEAWARDPGNPVGGYYGLRKGYRGRFANYVTPVMEVLGLVELEHKPRGNRVRARP
;
A
#
# COMPACT_ATOMS: atom_id res chain seq x y z
N MET A 1 -20.05 -0.69 2.37
CA MET A 1 -19.88 0.73 2.00
C MET A 1 -18.77 0.77 0.97
N SER A 2 -19.11 1.08 -0.27
CA SER A 2 -18.24 0.93 -1.43
C SER A 2 -16.95 1.72 -1.25
N THR A 3 -15.80 1.06 -1.34
CA THR A 3 -14.50 1.69 -1.58
C THR A 3 -14.61 2.38 -2.94
N VAL A 4 -15.01 3.65 -2.89
CA VAL A 4 -15.29 4.47 -4.07
C VAL A 4 -14.11 4.35 -5.03
N THR A 5 -14.39 3.95 -6.26
CA THR A 5 -13.43 3.80 -7.34
C THR A 5 -13.92 4.65 -8.51
N PHE A 6 -13.22 5.75 -8.74
CA PHE A 6 -13.24 6.45 -10.02
C PHE A 6 -11.84 6.36 -10.60
N GLY A 7 -11.73 5.90 -11.85
CA GLY A 7 -10.51 5.84 -12.63
C GLY A 7 -9.91 4.45 -12.86
N THR A 8 -8.97 4.38 -13.79
CA THR A 8 -8.32 3.15 -14.29
C THR A 8 -6.93 2.90 -13.69
N GLY A 9 -6.41 3.84 -12.89
CA GLY A 9 -5.11 3.75 -12.25
C GLY A 9 -3.96 4.10 -13.19
N THR A 10 -4.20 5.03 -14.11
CA THR A 10 -3.19 5.59 -15.01
C THR A 10 -2.87 7.04 -14.61
N PRO A 11 -1.77 7.65 -15.08
CA PRO A 11 -1.46 9.05 -14.74
C PRO A 11 -2.57 10.04 -15.13
N ASP A 12 -3.25 9.78 -16.26
CA ASP A 12 -4.32 10.63 -16.78
C ASP A 12 -5.69 10.33 -16.15
N ASP A 13 -5.85 9.12 -15.60
CA ASP A 13 -7.08 8.65 -14.97
C ASP A 13 -6.76 7.83 -13.70
N PRO A 14 -6.32 8.51 -12.63
CA PRO A 14 -5.88 7.84 -11.40
C PRO A 14 -7.07 7.30 -10.62
N TRP A 15 -6.84 6.25 -9.83
CA TRP A 15 -7.83 5.81 -8.85
C TRP A 15 -8.01 6.88 -7.78
N GLN A 16 -9.26 7.26 -7.53
CA GLN A 16 -9.67 8.00 -6.33
C GLN A 16 -9.98 7.00 -5.24
N LEU A 17 -9.23 7.01 -4.13
CA LEU A 17 -9.30 6.02 -3.06
C LEU A 17 -9.38 6.68 -1.68
N LYS A 18 -9.76 5.90 -0.68
CA LYS A 18 -9.72 6.30 0.73
C LYS A 18 -8.72 5.46 1.51
N THR A 19 -8.11 6.06 2.53
CA THR A 19 -7.28 5.32 3.50
C THR A 19 -8.09 4.24 4.20
N PRO A 20 -7.46 3.20 4.78
CA PRO A 20 -8.19 2.06 5.36
C PRO A 20 -9.31 2.43 6.35
N PRO A 21 -9.16 3.42 7.26
CA PRO A 21 -10.26 3.87 8.12
C PRO A 21 -11.36 4.69 7.42
N LEU A 22 -11.26 4.89 6.10
CA LEU A 22 -12.15 5.69 5.25
C LEU A 22 -12.17 7.21 5.53
N GLY A 23 -11.19 7.70 6.28
CA GLY A 23 -11.16 9.10 6.76
C GLY A 23 -10.46 10.11 5.86
N SER A 24 -9.65 9.67 4.89
CA SER A 24 -8.91 10.59 4.00
C SER A 24 -8.87 10.08 2.58
N ASP A 25 -9.11 10.98 1.62
CA ASP A 25 -9.02 10.72 0.19
C ASP A 25 -7.59 10.86 -0.33
N PHE A 26 -7.25 10.05 -1.34
CA PHE A 26 -6.00 10.14 -2.07
C PHE A 26 -6.17 9.64 -3.50
N LEU A 27 -5.24 10.02 -4.37
CA LEU A 27 -5.15 9.48 -5.72
C LEU A 27 -4.02 8.47 -5.80
N ALA A 28 -4.19 7.42 -6.60
CA ALA A 28 -3.12 6.48 -6.92
C ALA A 28 -3.14 6.05 -8.38
N TRP A 29 -1.96 5.84 -8.95
CA TRP A 29 -1.82 5.30 -10.30
C TRP A 29 -0.51 4.55 -10.49
N ARG A 30 -0.50 3.66 -11.48
CA ARG A 30 0.73 2.99 -11.93
C ARG A 30 1.47 3.90 -12.89
N ASP A 31 2.76 4.06 -12.67
CA ASP A 31 3.67 4.74 -13.56
C ASP A 31 4.77 3.76 -13.98
N THR A 32 4.57 3.15 -15.14
CA THR A 32 5.50 2.17 -15.74
C THR A 32 6.67 2.83 -16.46
N GLY A 33 6.68 4.17 -16.59
CA GLY A 33 7.77 4.92 -17.21
C GLY A 33 8.94 5.21 -16.26
N GLN A 34 8.73 5.10 -14.95
CA GLN A 34 9.80 5.24 -13.95
C GLN A 34 10.71 4.01 -13.90
N THR A 35 11.95 4.19 -13.45
CA THR A 35 12.90 3.11 -13.20
C THR A 35 13.37 3.17 -11.73
N PRO A 36 12.92 2.23 -10.87
CA PRO A 36 11.96 1.15 -11.15
C PRO A 36 10.53 1.68 -11.41
N PRO A 37 9.67 0.91 -12.09
CA PRO A 37 8.24 1.23 -12.21
C PRO A 37 7.62 1.50 -10.84
N ALA A 38 6.71 2.46 -10.76
CA ALA A 38 6.20 2.95 -9.49
C ALA A 38 4.67 2.86 -9.39
N LEU A 39 4.17 2.59 -8.18
CA LEU A 39 2.85 3.01 -7.76
C LEU A 39 2.99 4.40 -7.15
N VAL A 40 2.39 5.41 -7.77
CA VAL A 40 2.40 6.78 -7.26
C VAL A 40 1.14 7.03 -6.45
N VAL A 41 1.31 7.76 -5.35
CA VAL A 41 0.24 8.14 -4.43
C VAL A 41 0.30 9.66 -4.22
N GLN A 42 -0.84 10.33 -4.39
CA GLN A 42 -0.99 11.77 -4.20
C GLN A 42 -2.00 12.04 -3.08
N VAL A 43 -1.57 12.73 -2.02
CA VAL A 43 -2.37 13.11 -0.86
C VAL A 43 -2.24 14.61 -0.66
N GLY A 44 -3.26 15.39 -1.03
CA GLY A 44 -3.16 16.84 -1.08
C GLY A 44 -1.99 17.26 -1.98
N THR A 45 -1.02 17.99 -1.45
CA THR A 45 0.21 18.39 -2.16
C THR A 45 1.36 17.38 -2.02
N THR A 46 1.21 16.36 -1.18
CA THR A 46 2.26 15.38 -0.91
C THR A 46 2.19 14.23 -1.91
N ARG A 47 3.32 13.94 -2.56
CA ARG A 47 3.49 12.76 -3.42
C ARG A 47 4.42 11.74 -2.77
N LEU A 48 3.92 10.51 -2.66
CA LEU A 48 4.68 9.31 -2.30
C LEU A 48 4.77 8.38 -3.52
N SER A 49 5.76 7.49 -3.51
CA SER A 49 5.85 6.45 -4.52
C SER A 49 6.51 5.20 -3.95
N TYR A 50 6.02 4.05 -4.41
CA TYR A 50 6.49 2.72 -4.03
C TYR A 50 6.84 1.96 -5.30
N GLN A 51 7.80 1.02 -5.25
CA GLN A 51 8.05 0.16 -6.41
C GLN A 51 6.76 -0.58 -6.78
N LEU A 52 6.38 -0.57 -8.05
CA LEU A 52 5.11 -1.12 -8.52
C LEU A 52 4.97 -2.62 -8.21
N ARG A 53 6.09 -3.35 -8.27
CA ARG A 53 6.17 -4.78 -7.91
C ARG A 53 5.67 -5.10 -6.49
N ALA A 54 5.63 -4.10 -5.61
CA ALA A 54 5.19 -4.28 -4.23
C ALA A 54 3.75 -4.79 -4.12
N LEU A 55 2.89 -4.48 -5.10
CA LEU A 55 1.51 -4.99 -5.15
C LEU A 55 1.49 -6.53 -5.20
N GLU A 56 2.27 -7.10 -6.12
CA GLU A 56 2.35 -8.55 -6.30
C GLU A 56 3.17 -9.24 -5.21
N ASP A 57 4.31 -8.64 -4.82
CA ASP A 57 5.15 -9.18 -3.75
C ASP A 57 4.37 -9.25 -2.42
N ALA A 58 3.60 -8.20 -2.09
CA ALA A 58 2.78 -8.17 -0.88
C ALA A 58 1.63 -9.17 -0.96
N ALA A 59 0.96 -9.27 -2.11
CA ALA A 59 -0.10 -10.25 -2.31
C ALA A 59 0.44 -11.69 -2.18
N ALA A 60 1.60 -11.98 -2.74
CA ALA A 60 2.27 -13.28 -2.61
C ALA A 60 2.64 -13.60 -1.17
N MET A 61 3.23 -12.64 -0.45
CA MET A 61 3.55 -12.80 0.97
C MET A 61 2.30 -13.07 1.81
N LEU A 62 1.21 -12.32 1.59
CA LEU A 62 -0.05 -12.51 2.30
C LEU A 62 -0.70 -13.86 1.98
N ARG A 63 -0.62 -14.34 0.74
CA ARG A 63 -1.09 -15.69 0.36
C ARG A 63 -0.32 -16.77 1.10
N THR A 64 1.01 -16.64 1.19
CA THR A 64 1.85 -17.59 1.95
C THR A 64 1.51 -17.59 3.43
N ARG A 65 1.22 -16.44 4.02
CA ARG A 65 0.79 -16.37 5.43
C ARG A 65 -0.60 -16.96 5.66
N GLY A 66 -1.54 -16.77 4.73
CA GLY A 66 -2.89 -17.34 4.80
C GLY A 66 -3.78 -16.78 5.92
N GLU A 67 -3.29 -15.82 6.70
CA GLU A 67 -3.98 -15.23 7.84
C GLU A 67 -4.16 -13.71 7.69
N TRP A 68 -4.94 -13.13 8.60
CA TRP A 68 -5.06 -11.68 8.72
C TRP A 68 -3.78 -11.07 9.32
N VAL A 69 -3.23 -10.07 8.66
CA VAL A 69 -2.01 -9.36 9.06
C VAL A 69 -2.36 -7.92 9.42
N ASP A 70 -1.89 -7.44 10.57
CA ASP A 70 -2.02 -6.03 10.95
C ASP A 70 -1.34 -5.10 9.95
N LEU A 71 -1.95 -3.94 9.65
CA LEU A 71 -1.34 -2.97 8.75
C LEU A 71 -0.05 -2.37 9.34
N GLY A 72 -0.06 -2.00 10.62
CA GLY A 72 1.11 -1.45 11.32
C GLY A 72 1.61 -0.11 10.82
N ASN A 73 0.74 0.69 10.18
CA ASN A 73 1.06 1.99 9.55
C ASN A 73 2.06 2.83 10.37
N ALA A 74 3.20 3.17 9.76
CA ALA A 74 4.25 3.98 10.39
C ALA A 74 5.01 4.79 9.33
N ASP A 75 5.47 5.99 9.68
CA ASP A 75 6.37 6.76 8.83
C ASP A 75 7.76 6.11 8.70
N GLU A 76 8.56 6.59 7.75
CA GLU A 76 9.96 6.17 7.61
C GLU A 76 10.74 6.45 8.90
N GLY A 77 11.52 5.47 9.36
CA GLY A 77 12.36 5.59 10.55
C GLY A 77 11.61 5.61 11.89
N LYS A 78 10.27 5.59 11.89
CA LYS A 78 9.49 5.40 13.13
C LYS A 78 9.44 3.91 13.50
N PRO A 79 9.30 3.59 14.80
CA PRO A 79 9.01 2.23 15.25
C PRO A 79 7.77 1.68 14.53
N VAL A 80 7.83 0.41 14.14
CA VAL A 80 6.78 -0.28 13.41
C VAL A 80 6.40 -1.55 14.18
N ALA A 81 5.13 -1.91 14.17
CA ALA A 81 4.67 -3.12 14.85
C ALA A 81 5.26 -4.36 14.16
N GLU A 82 5.95 -5.21 14.92
CA GLU A 82 6.50 -6.46 14.40
C GLU A 82 5.40 -7.36 13.83
N GLY A 83 5.72 -8.11 12.78
CA GLY A 83 4.76 -8.99 12.12
C GLY A 83 3.74 -8.28 11.23
N SER A 84 3.65 -6.95 11.25
CA SER A 84 2.74 -6.17 10.40
C SER A 84 3.17 -6.10 8.94
N LEU A 85 2.24 -5.71 8.06
CA LEU A 85 2.54 -5.46 6.65
C LEU A 85 3.56 -4.32 6.48
N GLU A 86 3.43 -3.24 7.26
CA GLU A 86 4.37 -2.11 7.21
C GLU A 86 5.78 -2.53 7.64
N ALA A 87 5.92 -3.44 8.61
CA ALA A 87 7.21 -3.99 9.01
C ALA A 87 7.83 -4.81 7.87
N TRP A 88 7.07 -5.71 7.25
CA TRP A 88 7.54 -6.48 6.10
C TRP A 88 7.95 -5.59 4.92
N ALA A 89 7.20 -4.53 4.63
CA ALA A 89 7.45 -3.65 3.49
C ALA A 89 8.73 -2.80 3.59
N ARG A 90 9.38 -2.80 4.76
CA ARG A 90 10.68 -2.15 5.00
C ARG A 90 11.77 -3.12 5.48
N ASP A 91 11.46 -4.41 5.51
CA ASP A 91 12.33 -5.46 6.03
C ASP A 91 13.51 -5.73 5.06
N PRO A 92 14.76 -5.87 5.55
CA PRO A 92 15.90 -6.17 4.71
C PRO A 92 15.86 -7.57 4.07
N GLY A 93 15.03 -8.48 4.57
CA GLY A 93 14.78 -9.81 4.01
C GLY A 93 13.60 -9.86 3.03
N ASN A 94 12.92 -8.74 2.76
CA ASN A 94 11.89 -8.71 1.72
C ASN A 94 12.52 -8.74 0.30
N PRO A 95 11.73 -8.98 -0.76
CA PRO A 95 12.25 -9.14 -2.13
C PRO A 95 13.08 -7.97 -2.70
N VAL A 96 13.02 -6.79 -2.08
CA VAL A 96 13.78 -5.59 -2.52
C VAL A 96 14.87 -5.17 -1.53
N GLY A 97 15.07 -5.93 -0.45
CA GLY A 97 16.13 -5.69 0.53
C GLY A 97 15.93 -4.46 1.40
N GLY A 98 14.69 -4.04 1.65
CA GLY A 98 14.38 -2.87 2.48
C GLY A 98 13.10 -2.16 2.05
N TYR A 99 13.10 -0.83 2.04
CA TYR A 99 11.90 -0.07 1.70
C TYR A 99 11.48 -0.25 0.24
N TYR A 100 10.22 -0.61 0.03
CA TYR A 100 9.55 -0.42 -1.27
C TYR A 100 9.37 1.05 -1.63
N GLY A 101 9.29 1.94 -0.64
CA GLY A 101 9.17 3.39 -0.86
C GLY A 101 10.41 3.99 -1.51
N LEU A 102 10.20 4.79 -2.56
CA LEU A 102 11.28 5.28 -3.43
C LEU A 102 11.92 6.57 -2.93
N ARG A 103 11.13 7.48 -2.36
CA ARG A 103 11.58 8.82 -1.96
C ARG A 103 11.93 8.87 -0.48
N LYS A 104 13.19 9.21 -0.15
CA LYS A 104 13.63 9.46 1.23
C LYS A 104 12.78 10.54 1.91
N GLY A 105 12.41 10.29 3.16
CA GLY A 105 11.43 11.07 3.94
C GLY A 105 9.97 10.63 3.71
N TYR A 106 9.71 9.80 2.70
CA TYR A 106 8.37 9.35 2.30
C TYR A 106 8.35 7.85 1.96
N ARG A 107 9.24 7.05 2.58
CA ARG A 107 9.30 5.62 2.29
C ARG A 107 8.33 4.75 3.08
N GLY A 108 7.88 5.24 4.23
CA GLY A 108 6.90 4.56 5.09
C GLY A 108 5.46 4.75 4.62
N ARG A 109 4.50 4.49 5.51
CA ARG A 109 3.06 4.50 5.26
C ARG A 109 2.65 3.60 4.10
N PHE A 110 3.46 2.57 3.83
CA PHE A 110 3.23 1.59 2.78
C PHE A 110 1.88 0.93 2.95
N ALA A 111 1.62 0.36 4.13
CA ALA A 111 0.39 -0.39 4.38
C ALA A 111 -0.85 0.50 4.24
N ASN A 112 -0.73 1.79 4.58
CA ASN A 112 -1.83 2.75 4.52
C ASN A 112 -2.27 3.10 3.09
N TYR A 113 -1.35 3.14 2.13
CA TYR A 113 -1.66 3.58 0.76
C TYR A 113 -1.64 2.45 -0.27
N VAL A 114 -0.88 1.40 -0.03
CA VAL A 114 -0.78 0.26 -0.96
C VAL A 114 -1.96 -0.69 -0.78
N THR A 115 -2.44 -0.94 0.44
CA THR A 115 -3.54 -1.90 0.65
C THR A 115 -4.89 -1.50 0.04
N PRO A 116 -5.32 -0.22 0.01
CA PRO A 116 -6.55 0.13 -0.71
C PRO A 116 -6.43 -0.08 -2.22
N VAL A 117 -5.22 0.11 -2.78
CA VAL A 117 -4.96 -0.20 -4.20
C VAL A 117 -5.07 -1.71 -4.42
N MET A 118 -4.44 -2.52 -3.58
CA MET A 118 -4.52 -3.99 -3.66
C MET A 118 -5.98 -4.49 -3.55
N GLU A 119 -6.80 -3.87 -2.70
CA GLU A 119 -8.21 -4.23 -2.53
C GLU A 119 -9.00 -3.98 -3.81
N VAL A 120 -8.84 -2.80 -4.43
CA VAL A 120 -9.49 -2.45 -5.70
C VAL A 120 -9.05 -3.37 -6.83
N LEU A 121 -7.80 -3.82 -6.81
CA LEU A 121 -7.28 -4.80 -7.75
C LEU A 121 -7.75 -6.23 -7.47
N GLY A 122 -8.52 -6.46 -6.40
CA GLY A 122 -9.00 -7.78 -6.03
C GLY A 122 -7.91 -8.71 -5.52
N LEU A 123 -6.77 -8.18 -5.07
CA LEU A 123 -5.65 -8.97 -4.56
C LEU A 123 -5.83 -9.32 -3.08
N VAL A 124 -6.55 -8.49 -2.32
CA VAL A 124 -6.69 -8.62 -0.86
C VAL A 124 -8.11 -8.31 -0.38
N GLU A 125 -8.41 -8.80 0.81
CA GLU A 125 -9.49 -8.29 1.64
C GLU A 125 -8.87 -7.34 2.68
N LEU A 126 -9.51 -6.19 2.88
CA LEU A 126 -9.06 -5.13 3.79
C LEU A 126 -10.15 -4.82 4.81
N GLU A 127 -9.76 -4.69 6.09
CA GLU A 127 -10.68 -4.19 7.11
C GLU A 127 -10.78 -2.65 7.07
N HIS A 128 -11.99 -2.14 7.32
CA HIS A 128 -12.30 -0.71 7.37
C HIS A 128 -12.88 -0.29 8.74
N LYS A 129 -12.09 -0.51 9.78
CA LYS A 129 -12.34 -0.08 11.16
C LYS A 129 -11.71 1.29 11.43
N PRO A 130 -12.14 2.01 12.49
CA PRO A 130 -11.50 3.26 12.91
C PRO A 130 -10.01 3.13 13.24
N ARG A 131 -9.55 1.95 13.68
CA ARG A 131 -8.15 1.63 14.02
C ARG A 131 -7.92 0.12 14.01
N GLY A 132 -6.65 -0.30 13.97
CA GLY A 132 -6.28 -1.72 14.01
C GLY A 132 -6.78 -2.49 12.79
N ASN A 133 -6.73 -1.86 11.62
CA ASN A 133 -7.10 -2.51 10.37
C ASN A 133 -6.09 -3.60 10.03
N ARG A 134 -6.61 -4.65 9.40
CA ARG A 134 -5.86 -5.82 8.94
C ARG A 134 -6.13 -6.06 7.47
N VAL A 135 -5.23 -6.82 6.86
CA VAL A 135 -5.31 -7.23 5.47
C VAL A 135 -5.00 -8.73 5.37
N ARG A 136 -5.65 -9.42 4.43
CA ARG A 136 -5.29 -10.79 4.03
C ARG A 136 -5.39 -10.92 2.52
N ALA A 137 -4.71 -11.90 1.94
CA ALA A 137 -4.89 -12.21 0.53
C ALA A 137 -6.33 -12.68 0.25
N ARG A 138 -6.86 -12.32 -0.93
CA ARG A 138 -8.06 -12.98 -1.45
C ARG A 138 -7.71 -14.41 -1.89
N PRO A 139 -8.63 -15.38 -1.71
CA PRO A 139 -8.49 -16.73 -2.23
C PRO A 139 -8.36 -16.78 -3.76
#